data_AF-A0A3P7RKW2-F1
#
_entry.id   AF-A0A3P7RKW2-F1
#
_cell.length_a   1.000
_cell.length_b   1.000
_cell.length_c   1.000
_cell.angle_alpha   90.00
_cell.angle_beta   90.00
_cell.angle_gamma   90.00
#
_symmetry.space_group_name_H-M   'P 1'
#
loop_
_entity.id
_entity.type
_entity.pdbx_description
1 polymer ?
#
loop_
_entity_poly.entity_id
_entity_poly.type
_entity_poly.pdbx_seq_one_letter_code
_entity_poly.pdbx_strand_id
1 'polypeptide(L)'
;MKPTITGLDLERYFSKFGPVFYTEVATSEDTGIPRGFGFVTFIDRETAQGDVLDACHFLDDGRVDVKPARACPQRHYSPYDIRLFSRFD
;
A
#
# COMPACT_ATOMS: atom_id res chain seq x y z
N MET A 1 -8.73 0.18 -5.56
CA MET A 1 -7.53 -0.24 -6.25
C MET A 1 -8.02 -1.08 -7.40
N LYS A 2 -7.74 -0.64 -8.62
CA LYS A 2 -8.13 -1.38 -9.81
C LYS A 2 -7.47 -2.76 -9.80
N PRO A 3 -8.12 -3.80 -10.35
CA PRO A 3 -7.58 -5.15 -10.35
C PRO A 3 -6.28 -5.30 -11.18
N THR A 4 -5.92 -4.27 -11.95
CA THR A 4 -4.70 -4.19 -12.75
C THR A 4 -3.48 -3.72 -11.97
N ILE A 5 -3.64 -3.15 -10.77
CA ILE A 5 -2.51 -2.67 -9.97
C ILE A 5 -1.74 -3.86 -9.39
N THR A 6 -0.44 -3.90 -9.65
CA THR A 6 0.48 -4.93 -9.14
C THR A 6 1.38 -4.38 -8.03
N GLY A 7 2.09 -5.28 -7.33
CA GLY A 7 3.12 -4.87 -6.37
C GLY A 7 4.22 -4.02 -7.02
N LEU A 8 4.57 -4.29 -8.27
CA LEU A 8 5.56 -3.50 -9.00
C LEU A 8 5.08 -2.06 -9.23
N ASP A 9 3.79 -1.86 -9.49
CA ASP A 9 3.21 -0.52 -9.64
C ASP A 9 3.24 0.25 -8.31
N LEU A 10 3.00 -0.45 -7.20
CA LEU A 10 3.15 0.11 -5.85
C LEU A 10 4.60 0.52 -5.60
N GLU A 11 5.55 -0.37 -5.85
CA GLU A 11 6.97 -0.10 -5.63
C GLU A 11 7.42 1.13 -6.42
N ARG A 12 7.13 1.16 -7.73
CA ARG A 12 7.46 2.29 -8.61
C ARG A 12 6.86 3.60 -8.11
N TYR A 13 5.59 3.59 -7.71
CA TYR A 13 4.91 4.80 -7.27
C TYR A 13 5.39 5.28 -5.90
N PHE A 14 5.58 4.38 -4.94
CA PHE A 14 5.97 4.72 -3.57
C PHE A 14 7.46 5.00 -3.41
N SER A 15 8.29 4.54 -4.34
CA SER A 15 9.73 4.88 -4.39
C SER A 15 10.02 6.38 -4.47
N LYS A 16 9.03 7.20 -4.86
CA LYS A 16 9.16 8.68 -4.87
C LYS A 16 9.16 9.31 -3.48
N PHE A 17 8.64 8.61 -2.47
CA PHE A 17 8.62 9.08 -1.08
C PHE A 17 9.84 8.57 -0.29
N GLY A 18 10.39 7.43 -0.69
CA GLY A 18 11.57 6.85 -0.08
C GLY A 18 11.82 5.42 -0.55
N PRO A 19 12.96 4.82 -0.16
CA PRO A 19 13.30 3.47 -0.58
C PRO A 19 12.30 2.45 -0.03
N VAL A 20 11.75 1.66 -0.94
CA VAL A 20 10.78 0.60 -0.66
C VAL A 20 11.52 -0.71 -0.44
N PHE A 21 11.19 -1.42 0.65
CA PHE A 21 11.73 -2.75 0.95
C PHE A 21 10.90 -3.86 0.29
N TYR A 22 9.58 -3.76 0.39
CA TYR A 22 8.66 -4.79 -0.09
C TYR A 22 7.28 -4.22 -0.39
N THR A 23 6.59 -4.82 -1.35
CA THR A 23 5.22 -4.47 -1.71
C THR A 23 4.37 -5.72 -1.92
N GLU A 24 3.09 -5.61 -1.61
CA GLU A 24 2.14 -6.71 -1.79
C GLU A 24 0.75 -6.19 -2.11
N VAL A 25 0.08 -6.79 -3.09
CA VAL A 25 -1.34 -6.54 -3.37
C VAL A 25 -2.12 -7.71 -2.80
N ALA A 26 -3.10 -7.43 -1.93
CA ALA A 26 -3.89 -8.50 -1.33
C ALA A 26 -4.91 -9.01 -2.35
N THR A 27 -4.71 -10.23 -2.83
CA THR A 27 -5.62 -10.94 -3.73
C THR A 27 -6.47 -11.95 -2.96
N SER A 28 -7.69 -12.21 -3.42
CA SER A 28 -8.48 -13.35 -2.95
C SER A 28 -7.85 -14.64 -3.47
N GLU A 29 -7.59 -15.59 -2.57
CA GLU A 29 -6.93 -16.87 -2.91
C GLU A 29 -7.79 -17.72 -3.87
N ASP A 30 -9.12 -17.69 -3.74
CA ASP A 30 -10.06 -18.42 -4.60
C ASP A 30 -10.14 -17.90 -6.06
N THR A 31 -9.96 -16.60 -6.28
CA THR A 31 -10.26 -15.96 -7.58
C THR A 31 -9.08 -15.23 -8.20
N GLY A 32 -8.00 -15.01 -7.46
CA GLY A 32 -6.89 -14.14 -7.85
C GLY A 32 -7.26 -12.66 -7.95
N ILE A 33 -8.50 -12.29 -7.63
CA ILE A 33 -9.00 -10.92 -7.77
C ILE A 33 -8.48 -10.07 -6.61
N PRO A 34 -7.89 -8.88 -6.87
CA PRO A 34 -7.48 -7.96 -5.82
C PRO A 34 -8.65 -7.57 -4.91
N ARG A 35 -8.47 -7.72 -3.61
CA ARG A 35 -9.47 -7.41 -2.56
C ARG A 35 -9.65 -5.91 -2.34
N GLY A 36 -9.06 -5.08 -3.20
CA GLY A 36 -9.14 -3.62 -3.12
C GLY A 36 -8.19 -2.98 -2.10
N PHE A 37 -7.23 -3.73 -1.56
CA PHE A 37 -6.18 -3.19 -0.67
C PHE A 37 -4.80 -3.81 -0.94
N GLY A 38 -3.76 -3.08 -0.54
CA GLY A 38 -2.36 -3.50 -0.68
C GLY A 38 -1.49 -2.99 0.47
N PHE A 39 -0.24 -3.38 0.48
CA PHE A 39 0.75 -3.06 1.51
C PHE A 39 2.06 -2.62 0.87
N VAL A 40 2.72 -1.66 1.52
CA VAL A 40 4.07 -1.21 1.17
C VAL A 40 4.86 -1.11 2.46
N THR A 41 6.03 -1.73 2.47
CA THR A 41 7.02 -1.64 3.54
C THR A 41 8.16 -0.75 3.07
N PHE A 42 8.37 0.36 3.77
CA PHE A 42 9.53 1.23 3.52
C PHE A 42 10.76 0.71 4.28
N ILE A 43 11.95 1.10 3.81
CA ILE A 43 13.17 0.93 4.61
C ILE A 43 13.17 1.95 5.76
N ASP A 44 12.71 3.17 5.49
CA ASP A 44 12.74 4.28 6.45
C ASP A 44 11.39 4.47 7.16
N ARG A 45 11.45 4.55 8.48
CA ARG A 45 10.27 4.74 9.33
C ARG A 45 9.64 6.12 9.13
N GLU A 46 10.48 7.14 8.95
CA GLU A 46 10.02 8.53 8.76
C GLU A 46 9.15 8.64 7.52
N THR A 47 9.52 7.96 6.43
CA THR A 47 8.71 7.89 5.21
C THR A 47 7.35 7.25 5.48
N ALA A 48 7.31 6.10 6.17
CA ALA A 48 6.08 5.37 6.48
C ALA A 48 5.13 6.13 7.43
N GLN A 49 5.66 7.04 8.26
CA GLN A 49 4.93 7.77 9.29
C GLN A 49 4.77 9.28 9.01
N GLY A 50 5.33 9.77 7.91
CA GLY A 50 5.37 11.18 7.54
C GLY A 50 4.58 11.48 6.28
N ASP A 51 5.26 12.04 5.27
CA ASP A 51 4.65 12.60 4.06
C ASP A 51 3.76 11.63 3.28
N VAL A 52 4.04 10.32 3.32
CA VAL A 52 3.23 9.31 2.64
C VAL A 52 1.83 9.16 3.23
N LEU A 53 1.59 9.63 4.45
CA LEU A 53 0.26 9.54 5.08
C LEU A 53 -0.60 10.78 4.84
N ASP A 54 0.04 11.92 4.60
CA ASP A 54 -0.64 13.21 4.36
C ASP A 54 -0.94 13.42 2.86
N ALA A 55 -0.18 12.76 1.99
CA ALA A 55 -0.34 12.89 0.55
C ALA A 55 -1.64 12.27 0.01
N CYS A 56 -2.18 12.89 -1.04
CA CYS A 56 -3.22 12.28 -1.87
C CYS A 56 -2.59 11.37 -2.92
N HIS A 57 -2.94 10.08 -2.91
CA HIS A 57 -2.36 9.11 -3.82
C HIS A 57 -3.33 8.72 -4.94
N PHE A 58 -2.81 8.72 -6.17
CA PHE A 58 -3.51 8.30 -7.37
C PHE A 58 -2.69 7.24 -8.08
N LEU A 59 -3.30 6.07 -8.29
CA LEU A 59 -2.73 4.92 -8.97
C LEU A 59 -3.66 4.53 -10.11
N ASP A 60 -3.17 4.59 -11.35
CA ASP A 60 -3.96 4.29 -12.56
C ASP A 60 -5.28 5.08 -12.60
N ASP A 61 -5.24 6.41 -12.42
CA ASP A 61 -6.41 7.30 -12.29
C ASP A 61 -7.38 6.97 -11.13
N GLY A 62 -7.09 5.96 -10.32
CA GLY A 62 -7.85 5.60 -9.13
C GLY A 62 -7.27 6.24 -7.88
N ARG A 63 -8.11 6.93 -7.08
CA ARG A 63 -7.70 7.42 -5.76
C ARG A 63 -7.50 6.25 -4.80
N VAL A 64 -6.38 6.27 -4.08
CA VAL A 64 -6.10 5.33 -2.99
C VAL A 64 -5.85 6.08 -1.70
N ASP A 65 -6.45 5.58 -0.62
CA ASP A 65 -6.24 6.10 0.72
C ASP A 65 -5.11 5.29 1.38
N VAL A 66 -4.10 5.99 1.89
CA VAL A 66 -2.97 5.38 2.60
C VAL A 66 -3.17 5.56 4.10
N LYS A 67 -2.94 4.50 4.88
CA LYS A 67 -3.01 4.52 6.34
C LYS A 67 -1.85 3.71 6.93
N PRO A 68 -1.41 4.01 8.17
CA PRO A 68 -0.48 3.14 8.87
C PRO A 68 -1.03 1.71 8.94
N ALA A 69 -0.19 0.71 8.67
CA ALA A 69 -0.59 -0.67 8.87
C ALA A 69 -0.80 -0.90 10.37
N ARG A 70 -2.04 -1.17 10.78
CA ARG A 70 -2.36 -1.46 12.17
C ARG A 70 -2.08 -2.93 12.45
N ALA A 71 -1.45 -3.22 13.59
CA ALA A 71 -1.29 -4.56 14.13
C ALA A 71 -2.59 -5.37 13.98
N CYS A 72 -2.53 -6.48 13.25
CA CYS A 72 -3.59 -7.48 13.22
C CYS A 72 -3.02 -8.74 13.85
N PRO A 73 -3.77 -9.47 14.70
CA PRO A 73 -3.28 -10.72 15.27
C PRO A 73 -2.77 -11.73 14.23
N GLN A 74 -3.25 -11.63 12.99
CA GLN A 74 -2.89 -12.51 11.88
C GLN A 74 -1.63 -12.08 11.11
N ARG A 75 -1.08 -10.87 11.33
CA ARG A 75 0.11 -10.37 10.63
C ARG A 75 1.00 -9.54 11.55
N HIS A 76 2.28 -9.89 11.59
CA HIS A 76 3.32 -9.03 12.18
C HIS A 76 3.54 -7.83 11.27
N TYR A 77 2.84 -6.73 11.55
CA TYR A 77 3.10 -5.44 10.90
C TYR A 77 4.23 -4.71 11.60
N SER A 78 5.08 -4.11 10.80
CA SER A 78 6.19 -3.26 11.20
C SER A 78 5.75 -1.79 11.22
N PRO A 79 6.35 -0.91 12.06
CA PRO A 79 6.06 0.53 12.00
C PRO A 79 6.45 1.20 10.66
N TYR A 80 7.12 0.46 9.78
CA TYR A 80 7.52 0.82 8.43
C TYR A 80 6.47 0.47 7.37
N ASP A 81 5.38 -0.18 7.78
CA ASP A 81 4.35 -0.67 6.88
C ASP A 81 3.20 0.34 6.75
N ILE A 82 2.83 0.62 5.51
CA ILE A 82 1.60 1.33 5.17
C ILE A 82 0.62 0.40 4.46
N ARG A 83 -0.66 0.68 4.62
CA ARG A 83 -1.76 -0.04 4.00
C ARG A 83 -2.55 0.89 3.08
N LEU A 84 -2.79 0.40 1.88
CA LEU A 84 -3.49 1.07 0.80
C LEU A 84 -4.92 0.57 0.72
N PHE A 85 -5.88 1.48 0.61
CA PHE A 85 -7.29 1.15 0.44
C PHE A 85 -7.82 1.78 -0.84
N SER A 86 -8.63 1.03 -1.58
CA SER A 86 -9.52 1.61 -2.57
C SER A 86 -10.46 2.60 -1.89
N ARG A 87 -10.50 3.83 -2.38
CA ARG A 87 -11.69 4.64 -2.20
C ARG A 87 -12.70 4.18 -3.23
N PHE A 88 -13.77 3.54 -2.78
CA PHE A 88 -14.96 3.36 -3.61
C PHE A 88 -15.85 4.56 -3.28
N ASP A 89 -15.91 5.53 -4.20
CA ASP A 89 -16.97 6.54 -4.22
C ASP A 89 -18.24 5.94 -4.85
#